data_AF-A0A9W6FQN3-F1
#
_entry.id   AF-A0A9W6FQN3-F1
#
_cell.length_a   1.000
_cell.length_b   1.000
_cell.length_c   1.000
_cell.angle_alpha   90.00
_cell.angle_beta   90.00
_cell.angle_gamma   90.00
#
_symmetry.space_group_name_H-M   'P 1'
#
loop_
_entity.id
_entity.type
_entity.pdbx_description
1 polymer ?
#
loop_
_entity_poly.entity_id
_entity_poly.type
_entity_poly.pdbx_seq_one_letter_code
_entity_poly.pdbx_strand_id
1 'polypeptide(L)'
;MDRRTLRRTTAALAVAASALLLLAACNPGTSPVEDYAGVPEEYDQASPDPESTGMQAFWLDEGGKLAVTIWGSSGCPWVGTDISVTAEAGEGNAVEITVPELPADMACTADYAPHTTVFWTPTFVTTTEPLEVTALEQTVTLPVK
;
A
#
# COMPACT_ATOMS: atom_id res chain seq x y z
N MET A 1 41.15 35.22 -9.82
CA MET A 1 39.76 34.87 -9.45
C MET A 1 39.45 35.44 -8.09
N ASP A 2 38.42 36.28 -8.00
CA ASP A 2 38.06 37.04 -6.80
C ASP A 2 37.32 36.13 -5.78
N ARG A 3 37.71 36.20 -4.49
CA ARG A 3 37.12 35.44 -3.39
C ARG A 3 35.60 35.66 -3.26
N ARG A 4 35.10 36.81 -3.73
CA ARG A 4 33.66 37.13 -3.77
C ARG A 4 32.91 36.30 -4.82
N THR A 5 33.52 36.01 -5.96
CA THR A 5 32.92 35.20 -7.02
C THR A 5 32.82 33.74 -6.59
N LEU A 6 33.83 33.23 -5.88
CA LEU A 6 33.87 31.87 -5.35
C LEU A 6 32.82 31.60 -4.24
N ARG A 7 32.51 32.62 -3.42
CA ARG A 7 31.45 32.52 -2.39
C ARG A 7 30.04 32.58 -2.96
N ARG A 8 29.84 33.29 -4.09
CA ARG A 8 28.53 33.38 -4.76
C ARG A 8 28.18 32.11 -5.52
N THR A 9 29.15 31.48 -6.18
CA THR A 9 28.94 30.22 -6.91
C THR A 9 28.65 29.05 -5.98
N THR A 10 29.34 28.98 -4.82
CA THR A 10 29.09 27.94 -3.80
C THR A 10 27.72 28.05 -3.17
N ALA A 11 27.24 29.27 -2.87
CA ALA A 11 25.89 29.48 -2.34
C ALA A 11 24.79 29.09 -3.36
N ALA A 12 24.97 29.43 -4.64
CA ALA A 12 24.01 29.09 -5.70
C ALA A 12 23.89 27.57 -5.92
N LEU A 13 25.02 26.85 -5.85
CA LEU A 13 25.05 25.39 -5.96
C LEU A 13 24.36 24.70 -4.78
N ALA A 14 24.51 25.21 -3.56
CA ALA A 14 23.86 24.66 -2.37
C ALA A 14 22.33 24.82 -2.41
N VAL A 15 21.84 25.97 -2.90
CA VAL A 15 20.39 26.21 -3.06
C VAL A 15 19.79 25.33 -4.18
N ALA A 16 20.50 25.17 -5.29
CA ALA A 16 20.05 24.29 -6.37
C ALA A 16 20.00 22.81 -5.93
N ALA A 17 20.99 22.35 -5.16
CA ALA A 17 21.02 20.98 -4.65
C ALA A 17 19.88 20.71 -3.64
N SER A 18 19.53 21.67 -2.79
CA SER A 18 18.43 21.54 -1.83
C SER A 18 17.05 21.59 -2.51
N ALA A 19 16.88 22.36 -3.58
CA ALA A 19 15.65 22.36 -4.37
C ALA A 19 15.38 21.03 -5.09
N LEU A 20 16.43 20.33 -5.56
CA LEU A 20 16.30 19.02 -6.20
C LEU A 20 15.90 17.90 -5.23
N LEU A 21 16.38 17.96 -3.98
CA LEU A 21 16.00 17.00 -2.93
C LEU A 21 14.52 17.09 -2.54
N LEU A 22 13.92 18.28 -2.62
CA LEU A 22 12.50 18.48 -2.32
C LEU A 22 11.56 17.94 -3.42
N LEU A 23 12.04 17.79 -4.66
CA LEU A 23 11.24 17.31 -5.78
C LEU A 23 11.16 15.77 -5.86
N ALA A 24 12.08 15.04 -5.22
CA ALA A 24 12.11 13.58 -5.23
C ALA A 24 11.11 12.92 -4.26
N ALA A 25 10.40 13.71 -3.44
CA ALA A 25 9.51 13.19 -2.40
C ALA A 25 8.08 12.88 -2.87
N CYS A 26 7.79 12.98 -4.18
CA CYS A 26 6.41 12.92 -4.68
C CYS A 26 5.93 11.52 -5.09
N ASN A 27 6.67 10.45 -4.79
CA ASN A 27 6.21 9.08 -5.04
C ASN A 27 5.84 8.41 -3.71
N PRO A 28 4.59 7.99 -3.51
CA PRO A 28 4.23 7.17 -2.35
C PRO A 28 5.12 5.91 -2.33
N GLY A 29 5.60 5.55 -1.14
CA GLY A 29 6.37 4.32 -0.96
C GLY A 29 5.51 3.08 -1.24
N THR A 30 6.17 1.98 -1.60
CA THR A 30 5.53 0.67 -1.83
C THR A 30 5.40 -0.15 -0.55
N SER A 31 6.11 0.24 0.52
CA SER A 31 5.97 -0.39 1.83
C SER A 31 4.64 -0.03 2.50
N PRO A 32 4.11 -0.91 3.38
CA PRO A 32 2.90 -0.61 4.12
C PRO A 32 3.10 0.61 5.01
N VAL A 33 2.05 1.40 5.16
CA VAL A 33 2.02 2.54 6.07
C VAL A 33 1.66 2.12 7.49
N GLU A 34 0.76 1.14 7.61
CA GLU A 34 0.18 0.66 8.86
C GLU A 34 -0.23 -0.81 8.69
N ASP A 35 -0.18 -1.58 9.77
CA ASP A 35 -0.81 -2.89 9.86
C ASP A 35 -1.45 -3.07 11.25
N TYR A 36 -2.58 -3.76 11.32
CA TYR A 36 -3.30 -3.97 12.57
C TYR A 36 -4.25 -5.16 12.51
N ALA A 37 -4.51 -5.75 13.67
CA ALA A 37 -5.52 -6.79 13.81
C ALA A 37 -6.92 -6.19 13.66
N GLY A 38 -7.80 -6.86 12.91
CA GLY A 38 -9.15 -6.40 12.62
C GLY A 38 -9.37 -6.05 11.15
N VAL A 39 -10.57 -5.53 10.88
CA VAL A 39 -10.97 -4.91 9.62
C VAL A 39 -10.90 -3.38 9.74
N PRO A 40 -10.80 -2.62 8.64
CA PRO A 40 -10.89 -1.16 8.69
C PRO A 40 -12.20 -0.66 9.28
N GLU A 41 -12.21 0.51 9.93
CA GLU A 41 -13.46 1.10 10.46
C GLU A 41 -14.47 1.40 9.35
N GLU A 42 -14.01 1.70 8.13
CA GLU A 42 -14.88 1.88 6.96
C GLU A 42 -15.56 0.58 6.49
N TYR A 43 -15.13 -0.59 6.98
CA TYR A 43 -15.72 -1.89 6.67
C TYR A 43 -17.21 -1.96 7.04
N ASP A 44 -17.56 -1.45 8.23
CA ASP A 44 -18.91 -1.50 8.77
C ASP A 44 -19.93 -0.73 7.92
N GLN A 45 -19.46 0.14 7.03
CA GLN A 45 -20.30 0.98 6.18
C GLN A 45 -20.46 0.45 4.75
N ALA A 46 -19.62 -0.50 4.31
CA ALA A 46 -19.46 -0.84 2.89
C ALA A 46 -19.69 -2.32 2.52
N SER A 47 -19.67 -3.27 3.47
CA SER A 47 -19.62 -4.69 3.09
C SER A 47 -21.01 -5.36 2.92
N PRO A 48 -21.32 -5.97 1.76
CA PRO A 48 -22.58 -6.69 1.51
C PRO A 48 -22.60 -8.14 2.05
N ASP A 49 -21.49 -8.68 2.57
CA ASP A 49 -21.45 -10.02 3.19
C ASP A 49 -20.36 -10.14 4.30
N PRO A 50 -20.74 -10.05 5.58
CA PRO A 50 -19.82 -10.20 6.72
C PRO A 50 -19.28 -11.63 6.90
N GLU A 51 -19.76 -12.61 6.11
CA GLU A 51 -19.32 -14.02 6.18
C GLU A 51 -18.19 -14.34 5.18
N SER A 52 -17.71 -13.38 4.39
CA SER A 52 -16.58 -13.61 3.47
C SER A 52 -15.26 -13.75 4.23
N THR A 53 -14.91 -14.97 4.61
CA THR A 53 -13.65 -15.31 5.33
C THR A 53 -12.40 -15.32 4.43
N GLY A 54 -12.40 -14.60 3.31
CA GLY A 54 -11.30 -14.53 2.34
C GLY A 54 -10.54 -13.20 2.38
N MET A 55 -9.56 -13.01 1.51
CA MET A 55 -8.96 -11.70 1.28
C MET A 55 -10.05 -10.68 0.90
N GLN A 56 -9.93 -9.48 1.43
CA GLN A 56 -10.77 -8.33 1.11
C GLN A 56 -9.86 -7.12 0.93
N ALA A 57 -10.33 -6.11 0.20
CA ALA A 57 -9.61 -4.85 0.13
C ALA A 57 -10.57 -3.66 -0.02
N PHE A 58 -10.12 -2.50 0.47
CA PHE A 58 -10.92 -1.30 0.65
C PHE A 58 -10.16 -0.06 0.25
N TRP A 59 -10.87 0.89 -0.35
CA TRP A 59 -10.36 2.24 -0.51
C TRP A 59 -10.52 3.03 0.78
N LEU A 60 -9.42 3.50 1.33
CA LEU A 60 -9.38 4.45 2.46
C LEU A 60 -9.06 5.86 1.97
N ASP A 61 -9.29 6.88 2.80
CA ASP A 61 -8.89 8.27 2.54
C ASP A 61 -9.24 8.76 1.11
N GLU A 62 -10.52 8.63 0.72
CA GLU A 62 -11.01 9.01 -0.62
C GLU A 62 -10.28 8.31 -1.79
N GLY A 63 -9.67 7.15 -1.54
CA GLY A 63 -8.89 6.39 -2.51
C GLY A 63 -7.39 6.71 -2.52
N GLY A 64 -6.92 7.56 -1.61
CA GLY A 64 -5.50 7.82 -1.40
C GLY A 64 -4.75 6.63 -0.79
N LYS A 65 -5.47 5.71 -0.15
CA LYS A 65 -4.91 4.50 0.46
C LYS A 65 -5.72 3.26 0.10
N LEU A 66 -5.04 2.12 0.13
CA LEU A 66 -5.60 0.79 -0.04
C LEU A 66 -5.40 0.01 1.26
N ALA A 67 -6.49 -0.49 1.85
CA ALA A 67 -6.42 -1.47 2.91
C ALA A 67 -6.66 -2.86 2.34
N VAL A 68 -5.82 -3.82 2.72
CA VAL A 68 -5.96 -5.23 2.34
C VAL A 68 -6.07 -6.04 3.61
N THR A 69 -7.21 -6.70 3.78
CA THR A 69 -7.53 -7.52 4.93
C THR A 69 -7.45 -8.99 4.53
N ILE A 70 -6.62 -9.75 5.25
CA ILE A 70 -6.47 -11.19 5.04
C ILE A 70 -6.79 -11.89 6.34
N TRP A 71 -7.61 -12.93 6.26
CA TRP A 71 -7.91 -13.76 7.41
C TRP A 71 -6.83 -14.82 7.62
N GLY A 72 -6.38 -14.95 8.86
CA GLY A 72 -5.28 -15.85 9.23
C GLY A 72 -5.39 -16.30 10.69
N SER A 73 -4.42 -17.07 11.15
CA SER A 73 -4.26 -17.31 12.59
C SER A 73 -3.93 -16.00 13.29
N SER A 74 -4.60 -15.67 14.39
CA SER A 74 -4.32 -14.41 15.11
C SER A 74 -2.90 -14.36 15.69
N GLY A 75 -2.29 -15.52 15.98
CA GLY A 75 -0.90 -15.64 16.39
C GLY A 75 0.12 -15.56 15.25
N CYS A 76 -0.34 -15.67 14.00
CA CYS A 76 0.49 -15.63 12.79
C CYS A 76 -0.28 -14.94 11.64
N PRO A 77 -0.48 -13.63 11.72
CA PRO A 77 -1.24 -12.92 10.69
C PRO A 77 -0.47 -12.86 9.36
N TRP A 78 -1.22 -12.81 8.27
CA TRP A 78 -0.69 -12.52 6.94
C TRP A 78 -0.53 -11.01 6.79
N VAL A 79 0.71 -10.52 6.80
CA VAL A 79 1.02 -9.08 6.72
C VAL A 79 1.68 -8.80 5.37
N GLY A 80 1.11 -7.87 4.61
CA GLY A 80 1.70 -7.41 3.35
C GLY A 80 2.97 -6.59 3.61
N THR A 81 3.97 -6.74 2.76
CA THR A 81 5.28 -6.08 2.91
C THR A 81 5.60 -5.10 1.79
N ASP A 82 4.97 -5.27 0.63
CA ASP A 82 5.15 -4.41 -0.54
C ASP A 82 3.89 -4.43 -1.42
N ILE A 83 3.63 -3.34 -2.13
CA ILE A 83 2.62 -3.24 -3.19
C ILE A 83 3.30 -2.91 -4.52
N SER A 84 2.97 -3.66 -5.56
CA SER A 84 3.47 -3.45 -6.92
C SER A 84 2.34 -3.31 -7.93
N VAL A 85 2.52 -2.45 -8.93
CA VAL A 85 1.57 -2.31 -10.05
C VAL A 85 1.87 -3.38 -11.08
N THR A 86 0.87 -4.21 -11.39
CA THR A 86 0.98 -5.30 -12.36
C THR A 86 0.32 -4.94 -13.70
N ALA A 87 -0.65 -4.03 -13.68
CA ALA A 87 -1.20 -3.36 -14.86
C ALA A 87 -1.57 -1.92 -14.54
N GLU A 88 -1.15 -0.97 -15.37
CA GLU A 88 -1.45 0.45 -15.18
C GLU A 88 -2.94 0.76 -15.46
N ALA A 89 -3.39 1.93 -15.01
CA ALA A 89 -4.70 2.47 -15.36
C ALA A 89 -4.87 2.56 -16.89
N GLY A 90 -6.04 2.14 -17.40
CA GLY A 90 -6.29 2.02 -18.84
C GLY A 90 -5.73 0.74 -19.50
N GLU A 91 -4.88 -0.03 -18.81
CA GLU A 91 -4.36 -1.32 -19.29
C GLU A 91 -4.87 -2.52 -18.47
N GLY A 92 -5.66 -2.27 -17.44
CA GLY A 92 -6.25 -3.30 -16.59
C GLY A 92 -6.41 -2.86 -15.14
N ASN A 93 -5.64 -1.85 -14.69
CA ASN A 93 -5.70 -1.28 -13.34
C ASN A 93 -5.58 -2.38 -12.27
N ALA A 94 -4.36 -2.88 -12.04
CA ALA A 94 -4.11 -4.02 -11.17
C ALA A 94 -2.84 -3.86 -10.32
N VAL A 95 -2.90 -4.41 -9.11
CA VAL A 95 -1.79 -4.45 -8.15
C VAL A 95 -1.64 -5.84 -7.53
N GLU A 96 -0.42 -6.13 -7.07
CA GLU A 96 -0.09 -7.31 -6.29
C GLU A 96 0.55 -6.91 -4.96
N ILE A 97 0.06 -7.51 -3.87
CA ILE A 97 0.60 -7.38 -2.53
C ILE A 97 1.56 -8.54 -2.28
N THR A 98 2.81 -8.22 -1.98
CA THR A 98 3.79 -9.22 -1.55
C THR A 98 3.55 -9.57 -0.09
N VAL A 99 3.16 -10.82 0.17
CA VAL A 99 2.99 -11.38 1.52
C VAL A 99 4.04 -12.46 1.73
N PRO A 100 4.95 -12.34 2.72
CA PRO A 100 5.96 -13.34 2.96
C PRO A 100 5.34 -14.63 3.51
N GLU A 101 5.93 -15.76 3.13
CA GLU A 101 5.57 -17.05 3.72
C GLU A 101 5.90 -17.08 5.22
N LEU A 102 5.00 -17.68 6.00
CA LEU A 102 5.24 -17.91 7.42
C LEU A 102 6.19 -19.10 7.61
N PRO A 103 7.13 -19.05 8.56
CA PRO A 103 7.99 -20.18 8.89
C PRO A 103 7.17 -21.42 9.26
N ALA A 104 7.53 -22.58 8.72
CA ALA A 104 6.78 -23.83 8.91
C ALA A 104 6.74 -24.34 10.37
N ASP A 105 7.68 -23.91 11.20
CA ASP A 105 7.79 -24.24 12.63
C ASP A 105 7.20 -23.16 13.56
N MET A 106 6.59 -22.11 12.99
CA MET A 106 5.96 -21.06 13.76
C MET A 106 4.74 -21.61 14.52
N ALA A 107 4.72 -21.42 15.84
CA ALA A 107 3.62 -21.86 16.69
C ALA A 107 2.44 -20.88 16.60
N CYS A 108 1.54 -21.15 15.67
CA CYS A 108 0.33 -20.35 15.45
C CYS A 108 -0.80 -20.73 16.41
N THR A 109 -1.67 -19.77 16.72
CA THR A 109 -2.89 -20.01 17.50
C THR A 109 -3.99 -20.60 16.63
N ALA A 110 -4.99 -21.25 17.25
CA ALA A 110 -6.07 -21.91 16.52
C ALA A 110 -7.21 -20.96 16.10
N ASP A 111 -7.23 -19.74 16.63
CA ASP A 111 -8.26 -18.75 16.35
C ASP A 111 -7.96 -18.00 15.04
N TYR A 112 -9.00 -17.90 14.21
CA TYR A 112 -8.95 -17.26 12.90
C TYR A 112 -9.49 -15.84 13.02
N ALA A 113 -8.70 -14.86 12.59
CA ALA A 113 -9.02 -13.45 12.73
C ALA A 113 -8.56 -12.66 11.49
N PRO A 114 -9.23 -11.54 11.17
CA PRO A 114 -8.77 -10.64 10.11
C PRO A 114 -7.54 -9.85 10.58
N HIS A 115 -6.60 -9.64 9.67
CA HIS A 115 -5.51 -8.68 9.83
C HIS A 115 -5.45 -7.79 8.60
N THR A 116 -5.32 -6.49 8.83
CA THR A 116 -5.32 -5.49 7.77
C THR A 116 -3.93 -4.90 7.61
N THR A 117 -3.48 -4.79 6.36
CA THR A 117 -2.29 -4.03 5.96
C THR A 117 -2.71 -2.88 5.07
N VAL A 118 -2.22 -1.67 5.34
CA VAL A 118 -2.58 -0.45 4.60
C VAL A 118 -1.39 0.02 3.78
N PHE A 119 -1.65 0.43 2.55
CA PHE A 119 -0.68 0.96 1.61
C PHE A 119 -1.15 2.31 1.08
N TRP A 120 -0.22 3.16 0.66
CA TRP A 120 -0.56 4.26 -0.23
C TRP A 120 -1.00 3.70 -1.59
N THR A 121 -1.98 4.35 -2.22
CA THR A 121 -2.37 4.01 -3.58
C THR A 121 -1.21 4.33 -4.55
N PRO A 122 -0.74 3.36 -5.36
CA PRO A 122 0.34 3.61 -6.30
C PRO A 122 -0.02 4.65 -7.38
N THR A 123 0.98 5.38 -7.87
CA THR A 123 0.78 6.51 -8.82
C THR A 123 0.22 6.09 -10.19
N PHE A 124 0.36 4.83 -10.58
CA PHE A 124 -0.04 4.31 -11.90
C PHE A 124 -1.37 3.54 -11.89
N VAL A 125 -2.11 3.59 -10.79
CA VAL A 125 -3.49 3.08 -10.72
C VAL A 125 -4.48 4.23 -10.57
N THR A 126 -5.76 3.95 -10.79
CA THR A 126 -6.84 4.92 -10.66
C THR A 126 -8.00 4.36 -9.85
N THR A 127 -8.73 5.26 -9.20
CA THR A 127 -9.99 4.97 -8.51
C THR A 127 -11.21 5.08 -9.42
N THR A 128 -11.03 5.56 -10.65
CA THR A 128 -12.10 5.73 -11.65
C THR A 128 -12.37 4.47 -12.48
N GLU A 129 -11.56 3.43 -12.28
CA GLU A 129 -11.69 2.10 -12.88
C GLU A 129 -11.67 1.07 -11.74
N PRO A 130 -12.35 -0.08 -11.87
CA PRO A 130 -12.18 -1.16 -10.91
C PRO A 130 -10.71 -1.52 -10.75
N LEU A 131 -10.26 -1.77 -9.53
CA LEU A 131 -8.88 -2.17 -9.24
C LEU A 131 -8.84 -3.65 -8.90
N GLU A 132 -8.06 -4.43 -9.65
CA GLU A 132 -7.76 -5.82 -9.28
C GLU A 132 -6.63 -5.84 -8.24
N VAL A 133 -6.86 -6.46 -7.10
CA VAL A 133 -5.87 -6.61 -6.02
C VAL A 133 -5.60 -8.09 -5.81
N THR A 134 -4.35 -8.51 -5.98
CA THR A 134 -3.93 -9.90 -5.78
C THR A 134 -3.02 -10.03 -4.56
N ALA A 135 -3.24 -11.05 -3.73
CA ALA A 135 -2.31 -11.50 -2.70
C ALA A 135 -2.54 -12.98 -2.39
N LEU A 136 -1.48 -13.73 -2.08
CA LEU A 136 -1.58 -15.17 -1.74
C LEU A 136 -2.42 -15.99 -2.75
N GLU A 137 -2.25 -15.71 -4.05
CA GLU A 137 -3.01 -16.34 -5.16
C GLU A 137 -4.53 -16.07 -5.13
N GLN A 138 -5.01 -15.19 -4.24
CA GLN A 138 -6.37 -14.69 -4.22
C GLN A 138 -6.41 -13.35 -4.96
N THR A 139 -7.47 -13.11 -5.72
CA THR A 139 -7.71 -11.83 -6.40
C THR A 139 -9.08 -11.30 -5.99
N VAL A 140 -9.14 -10.02 -5.66
CA VAL A 140 -10.39 -9.29 -5.38
C VAL A 140 -10.48 -8.04 -6.25
N THR A 141 -11.69 -7.76 -6.72
CA THR A 141 -11.99 -6.55 -7.48
C THR A 141 -12.51 -5.47 -6.52
N LEU A 142 -11.78 -4.36 -6.44
CA LEU A 142 -12.25 -3.17 -5.74
C LEU A 142 -13.10 -2.34 -6.69
N PRO A 143 -14.32 -1.95 -6.29
CA PRO A 143 -15.13 -1.07 -7.11
C PRO A 143 -14.47 0.32 -7.23
N VAL A 144 -14.94 1.08 -8.21
CA VAL A 144 -14.59 2.51 -8.33
C VAL A 144 -14.96 3.27 -7.05
N LYS A 145 -14.22 4.33 -6.74
CA LYS A 145 -14.50 5.23 -5.61
C LYS A 145 -15.48 6.33 -6.01
#